data_AF-A0A0M1GJK7-F1
#
_entry.id   AF-A0A0M1GJK7-F1
#
_cell.length_a   1.000
_cell.length_b   1.000
_cell.length_c   1.000
_cell.angle_alpha   90.00
_cell.angle_beta   90.00
_cell.angle_gamma   90.00
#
_symmetry.space_group_name_H-M   'P 1'
#
loop_
_entity.id
_entity.type
_entity.pdbx_description
1 polymer ?
#
loop_
_entity_poly.entity_id
_entity_poly.type
_entity_poly.pdbx_seq_one_letter_code
_entity_poly.pdbx_strand_id
1 'polypeptide(L)'
;MFKRLSLYTLLLCLVPFFIWGISYQWHGNSQLTQADYWLYLLTETGSVPYALITCVLFTILFAFLFKNPKQWILGVIVMGISVIATQAAKTGAKALFEEPRPFTVYLAEQTHSTPANFYKNDRTLRAEIAKNFYSMDAITPAWLVHHYENETGYSFPSGHTIFAATWLMLAVGFTQLLGNRSFKAKLLVAGIAVWGLLMLISRVRLGMHYPIDLLVATLLAWLINSIIFAFLKKKAIFVIK
;
A
#
# COMPACT_ATOMS: atom_id res chain seq x y z
N MET A 1 1.39 18.87 -13.50
CA MET A 1 0.83 17.53 -13.22
C MET A 1 1.93 16.51 -13.07
N PHE A 2 2.50 16.00 -14.17
CA PHE A 2 3.52 14.94 -14.18
C PHE A 2 4.68 15.18 -13.19
N LYS A 3 5.35 16.36 -13.27
CA LYS A 3 6.44 16.71 -12.34
C LYS A 3 6.09 16.55 -10.85
N ARG A 4 4.86 16.92 -10.45
CA ARG A 4 4.42 16.84 -9.04
C ARG A 4 4.08 15.41 -8.65
N LEU A 5 3.39 14.66 -9.51
CA LEU A 5 3.14 13.23 -9.28
C LEU A 5 4.47 12.49 -9.11
N SER A 6 5.40 12.65 -10.04
CA SER A 6 6.73 12.04 -9.99
C SER A 6 7.54 12.42 -8.75
N LEU A 7 7.44 13.66 -8.26
CA LEU A 7 8.12 14.08 -7.03
C LEU A 7 7.61 13.32 -5.79
N TYR A 8 6.29 13.17 -5.65
CA TYR A 8 5.71 12.40 -4.54
C TYR A 8 5.90 10.89 -4.70
N THR A 9 5.96 10.38 -5.93
CA THR A 9 6.40 9.01 -6.21
C THR A 9 7.85 8.81 -5.77
N LEU A 10 8.76 9.72 -6.10
CA LEU A 10 10.15 9.67 -5.65
C LEU A 10 10.24 9.68 -4.12
N LEU A 11 9.44 10.51 -3.45
CA LEU A 11 9.34 10.53 -1.98
C LEU A 11 8.98 9.14 -1.42
N LEU A 12 7.98 8.47 -1.97
CA LEU A 12 7.65 7.10 -1.55
C LEU A 12 8.76 6.10 -1.86
N CYS A 13 9.40 6.22 -3.03
CA CYS A 13 10.52 5.36 -3.42
C CYS A 13 11.76 5.55 -2.53
N LEU A 14 11.88 6.64 -1.78
CA LEU A 14 12.95 6.78 -0.79
C LEU A 14 12.90 5.66 0.26
N VAL A 15 11.72 5.11 0.58
CA VAL A 15 11.61 4.00 1.55
C VAL A 15 12.35 2.74 1.06
N PRO A 16 12.01 2.13 -0.09
CA PRO A 16 12.74 0.95 -0.56
C PRO A 16 14.22 1.24 -0.85
N PHE A 17 14.57 2.42 -1.37
CA PHE A 17 15.98 2.78 -1.58
C PHE A 17 16.76 2.92 -0.27
N PHE A 18 16.15 3.51 0.76
CA PHE A 18 16.77 3.61 2.08
C PHE A 18 16.98 2.22 2.69
N ILE A 19 15.98 1.35 2.62
CA ILE A 19 16.06 -0.03 3.14
C ILE A 19 17.19 -0.81 2.45
N TRP A 20 17.32 -0.69 1.12
CA TRP A 20 18.46 -1.27 0.39
C TRP A 20 19.79 -0.64 0.80
N GLY A 21 19.85 0.68 0.96
CA GLY A 21 21.07 1.40 1.35
C GLY A 21 21.62 0.97 2.70
N ILE A 22 20.74 0.66 3.66
CA ILE A 22 21.14 0.11 4.97
C ILE A 22 21.24 -1.42 4.99
N SER A 23 21.02 -2.08 3.84
CA SER A 23 21.01 -3.55 3.70
C SER A 23 20.10 -4.25 4.71
N TYR A 24 18.97 -3.64 5.08
CA TYR A 24 18.08 -4.20 6.08
C TYR A 24 17.33 -5.41 5.52
N GLN A 25 17.33 -6.49 6.30
CA GLN A 25 16.60 -7.72 6.04
C GLN A 25 15.77 -8.07 7.27
N TRP A 26 14.50 -8.37 7.06
CA TRP A 26 13.66 -8.90 8.14
C TRP A 26 14.05 -10.36 8.38
N HIS A 27 14.37 -10.71 9.63
CA HIS A 27 14.77 -12.06 10.02
C HIS A 27 14.11 -12.43 11.36
N GLY A 28 12.78 -12.52 11.33
CA GLY A 28 11.98 -12.82 12.52
C GLY A 28 11.58 -11.59 13.34
N ASN A 29 10.95 -11.88 14.49
CA ASN A 29 10.22 -10.91 15.31
C ASN A 29 10.97 -10.41 16.55
N SER A 30 12.23 -10.84 16.75
CA SER A 30 13.08 -10.39 17.88
C SER A 30 13.31 -8.87 17.92
N GLN A 31 13.24 -8.22 16.76
CA GLN A 31 13.40 -6.77 16.61
C GLN A 31 12.13 -5.96 16.89
N LEU A 32 11.00 -6.61 17.20
CA LEU A 32 9.74 -5.93 17.46
C LEU A 32 9.82 -5.12 18.76
N THR A 33 9.13 -4.00 18.75
CA THR A 33 8.95 -3.07 19.85
C THR A 33 7.46 -2.82 20.06
N GLN A 34 7.09 -2.24 21.20
CA GLN A 34 5.70 -1.86 21.45
C GLN A 34 5.16 -0.85 20.40
N ALA A 35 6.04 -0.07 19.78
CA ALA A 35 5.66 0.88 18.74
C ALA A 35 5.17 0.21 17.45
N ASP A 36 5.56 -1.05 17.20
CA ASP A 36 5.19 -1.77 15.98
C ASP A 36 3.69 -2.12 15.94
N TYR A 37 3.00 -2.11 17.09
CA TYR A 37 1.54 -2.21 17.14
C TYR A 37 0.85 -1.04 16.41
N TRP A 38 1.41 0.17 16.47
CA TRP A 38 0.87 1.32 15.74
C TRP A 38 1.05 1.17 14.22
N LEU A 39 2.14 0.55 13.78
CA LEU A 39 2.35 0.21 12.37
C LEU A 39 1.39 -0.89 11.90
N TYR A 40 1.03 -1.82 12.78
CA TYR A 40 -0.02 -2.79 12.51
C TYR A 40 -1.39 -2.11 12.37
N LEU A 41 -1.81 -1.26 13.31
CA LEU A 41 -3.07 -0.51 13.20
C LEU A 41 -3.12 0.34 11.92
N LEU A 42 -1.99 0.97 11.56
CA LEU A 42 -1.88 1.69 10.30
C LEU A 42 -2.03 0.77 9.10
N THR A 43 -1.41 -0.42 9.13
CA THR A 43 -1.55 -1.44 8.09
C THR A 43 -3.00 -1.87 7.91
N GLU A 44 -3.74 -2.04 9.00
CA GLU A 44 -5.15 -2.43 8.96
C GLU A 44 -6.00 -1.40 8.22
N THR A 45 -5.65 -0.11 8.21
CA THR A 45 -6.34 0.90 7.37
C THR A 45 -6.26 0.61 5.86
N GLY A 46 -5.34 -0.25 5.42
CA GLY A 46 -5.24 -0.77 4.04
C GLY A 46 -5.73 -2.21 3.87
N SER A 47 -6.16 -2.89 4.94
CA SER A 47 -6.70 -4.26 4.94
C SER A 47 -8.23 -4.26 4.88
N VAL A 48 -8.84 -5.26 4.24
CA VAL A 48 -10.32 -5.44 4.26
C VAL A 48 -10.73 -5.97 5.64
N PRO A 49 -11.79 -5.44 6.28
CA PRO A 49 -12.78 -4.48 5.76
C PRO A 49 -12.44 -3.00 5.94
N TYR A 50 -11.48 -2.65 6.79
CA TYR A 50 -11.17 -1.25 7.15
C TYR A 50 -10.73 -0.37 5.97
N ALA A 51 -10.15 -0.96 4.92
CA ALA A 51 -9.81 -0.27 3.68
C ALA A 51 -11.04 0.42 3.04
N LEU A 52 -12.24 -0.14 3.20
CA LEU A 52 -13.49 0.48 2.73
C LEU A 52 -13.79 1.76 3.51
N ILE A 53 -13.55 1.74 4.83
CA ILE A 53 -13.69 2.92 5.69
C ILE A 53 -12.69 4.00 5.26
N THR A 54 -11.43 3.63 5.02
CA THR A 54 -10.40 4.55 4.50
C THR A 54 -10.81 5.17 3.17
N CYS A 55 -11.37 4.39 2.25
CA CYS A 55 -11.89 4.91 0.97
C CYS A 55 -12.99 5.95 1.17
N VAL A 56 -13.96 5.69 2.04
CA VAL A 56 -15.06 6.63 2.34
C VAL A 56 -14.51 7.91 2.98
N LEU A 57 -13.64 7.76 3.99
CA LEU A 57 -13.02 8.89 4.67
C LEU A 57 -12.22 9.77 3.71
N PHE A 58 -11.37 9.20 2.87
CA PHE A 58 -10.62 9.97 1.88
C PHE A 58 -11.54 10.63 0.84
N THR A 59 -12.59 9.95 0.39
CA THR A 59 -13.57 10.54 -0.54
C THR A 59 -14.23 11.80 0.04
N ILE A 60 -14.60 11.76 1.33
CA ILE A 60 -15.15 12.91 2.06
C ILE A 60 -14.09 14.00 2.25
N LEU A 61 -12.87 13.62 2.66
CA LEU A 61 -11.77 14.56 2.86
C LEU A 61 -11.38 15.28 1.56
N PHE A 62 -11.60 14.68 0.40
CA PHE A 62 -11.31 15.32 -0.89
C PHE A 62 -12.41 16.28 -1.32
N ALA A 63 -13.60 16.25 -0.72
CA ALA A 63 -14.76 17.03 -1.15
C ALA A 63 -14.46 18.53 -1.24
N PHE A 64 -13.70 19.10 -0.30
CA PHE A 64 -13.35 20.52 -0.29
C PHE A 64 -12.44 20.95 -1.47
N LEU A 65 -11.82 20.00 -2.18
CA LEU A 65 -11.01 20.31 -3.35
C LEU A 65 -11.88 20.70 -4.55
N PHE A 66 -13.11 20.21 -4.62
CA PHE A 66 -14.01 20.39 -5.75
C PHE A 66 -14.89 21.62 -5.57
N LYS A 67 -15.12 22.38 -6.66
CA LYS A 67 -15.87 23.64 -6.59
C LYS A 67 -17.38 23.45 -6.58
N ASN A 68 -17.87 22.35 -7.16
CA ASN A 68 -19.29 22.07 -7.27
C ASN A 68 -19.60 20.56 -7.17
N PRO A 69 -20.86 20.17 -6.88
CA PRO A 69 -21.24 18.78 -6.68
C PRO A 69 -20.99 17.88 -7.90
N LYS A 70 -21.15 18.40 -9.13
CA LYS A 70 -20.90 17.63 -10.36
C LYS A 70 -19.43 17.24 -10.49
N GLN A 71 -18.52 18.17 -10.21
CA GLN A 71 -17.08 17.91 -10.18
C GLN A 71 -16.71 16.92 -9.08
N TRP A 72 -17.33 17.02 -7.90
CA TRP A 72 -17.10 16.08 -6.81
C TRP A 72 -17.55 14.67 -7.18
N ILE A 73 -18.77 14.48 -7.70
CA ILE A 73 -19.28 13.17 -8.15
C ILE A 73 -18.34 12.55 -9.18
N LEU A 74 -17.93 13.32 -10.20
CA LEU A 74 -16.98 12.84 -11.20
C LEU A 74 -15.61 12.52 -10.59
N GLY A 75 -15.18 13.29 -9.59
CA GLY A 75 -14.01 13.02 -8.77
C GLY A 75 -14.11 11.68 -8.04
N VAL A 76 -15.24 11.38 -7.40
CA VAL A 76 -15.48 10.09 -6.74
C VAL A 76 -15.41 8.92 -7.73
N ILE A 77 -16.01 9.08 -8.93
CA ILE A 77 -15.92 8.08 -9.99
C ILE A 77 -14.45 7.84 -10.39
N VAL A 78 -13.67 8.91 -10.56
CA VAL A 78 -12.23 8.81 -10.86
C VAL A 78 -11.45 8.12 -9.75
N MET A 79 -11.75 8.41 -8.47
CA MET A 79 -11.13 7.72 -7.33
C MET A 79 -11.43 6.22 -7.39
N GLY A 80 -12.69 5.85 -7.60
CA GLY A 80 -13.12 4.45 -7.74
C GLY A 80 -12.41 3.75 -8.90
N ILE A 81 -12.39 4.36 -10.09
CA ILE A 81 -11.68 3.83 -11.26
C ILE A 81 -10.19 3.63 -10.97
N SER A 82 -9.53 4.61 -10.33
CA SER A 82 -8.11 4.50 -10.02
C SER A 82 -7.81 3.38 -9.02
N VAL A 83 -8.59 3.27 -7.94
CA VAL A 83 -8.45 2.19 -6.96
C VAL A 83 -8.68 0.83 -7.63
N ILE A 84 -9.75 0.67 -8.40
CA ILE A 84 -10.04 -0.59 -9.10
C ILE A 84 -8.94 -0.94 -10.11
N ALA A 85 -8.52 0.02 -10.95
CA ALA A 85 -7.50 -0.22 -11.97
C ALA A 85 -6.16 -0.62 -11.35
N THR A 86 -5.75 0.05 -10.26
CA THR A 86 -4.50 -0.29 -9.56
C THR A 86 -4.57 -1.65 -8.86
N GLN A 87 -5.69 -1.98 -8.20
CA GLN A 87 -5.86 -3.30 -7.59
C GLN A 87 -5.93 -4.42 -8.65
N ALA A 88 -6.58 -4.18 -9.79
CA ALA A 88 -6.60 -5.12 -10.91
C ALA A 88 -5.19 -5.36 -11.48
N ALA A 89 -4.41 -4.30 -11.69
CA ALA A 89 -3.02 -4.41 -12.15
C ALA A 89 -2.15 -5.21 -11.17
N LYS A 90 -2.32 -4.98 -9.86
CA LYS A 90 -1.65 -5.76 -8.81
C LYS A 90 -2.06 -7.24 -8.83
N THR A 91 -3.33 -7.55 -9.04
CA THR A 91 -3.80 -8.94 -9.13
C THR A 91 -3.24 -9.63 -10.38
N GLY A 92 -3.19 -8.94 -11.52
CA GLY A 92 -2.55 -9.43 -12.73
C GLY A 92 -1.05 -9.67 -12.55
N ALA A 93 -0.33 -8.76 -11.90
CA ALA A 93 1.08 -8.95 -11.58
C ALA A 93 1.29 -10.14 -10.63
N LYS A 94 0.43 -10.31 -9.61
CA LYS A 94 0.49 -11.46 -8.69
C LYS A 94 0.35 -12.82 -9.37
N ALA A 95 -0.33 -12.89 -10.51
CA ALA A 95 -0.47 -14.12 -11.27
C ALA A 95 0.81 -14.52 -12.03
N LEU A 96 1.79 -13.62 -12.13
CA LEU A 96 3.02 -13.83 -12.89
C LEU A 96 4.25 -14.10 -12.01
N PHE A 97 4.15 -13.87 -10.70
CA PHE A 97 5.30 -13.95 -9.78
C PHE A 97 4.98 -14.76 -8.52
N GLU A 98 5.76 -15.80 -8.28
CA GLU A 98 5.66 -16.70 -7.12
C GLU A 98 6.72 -16.40 -6.06
N GLU A 99 6.90 -15.12 -5.71
CA GLU A 99 7.89 -14.73 -4.69
C GLU A 99 7.35 -14.98 -3.28
N PRO A 100 8.02 -15.81 -2.45
CA PRO A 100 7.59 -16.08 -1.08
C PRO A 100 7.71 -14.83 -0.20
N ARG A 101 6.89 -14.70 0.85
CA ARG A 101 7.02 -13.57 1.78
C ARG A 101 8.16 -13.78 2.78
N PRO A 102 8.81 -12.72 3.30
CA PRO A 102 9.87 -12.83 4.30
C PRO A 102 9.47 -13.71 5.50
N PHE A 103 8.27 -13.52 6.06
CA PHE A 103 7.79 -14.33 7.19
C PHE A 103 7.62 -15.82 6.85
N THR A 104 7.31 -16.15 5.59
CA THR A 104 7.19 -17.55 5.15
C THR A 104 8.56 -18.19 4.92
N VAL A 105 9.55 -17.39 4.50
CA VAL A 105 10.94 -17.84 4.37
C VAL A 105 11.52 -18.14 5.74
N TYR A 106 11.37 -17.23 6.70
CA TYR A 106 11.81 -17.46 8.08
C TYR A 106 11.14 -18.69 8.70
N LEU A 107 9.81 -18.83 8.55
CA LEU A 107 9.11 -20.04 9.02
C LEU A 107 9.69 -21.31 8.42
N ALA A 108 9.95 -21.33 7.11
CA ALA A 108 10.53 -22.49 6.44
C ALA A 108 11.94 -22.80 6.96
N GLU A 109 12.78 -21.79 7.17
CA GLU A 109 14.13 -21.95 7.73
C GLU A 109 14.09 -22.56 9.14
N GLN A 110 13.24 -22.01 10.02
CA GLN A 110 13.12 -22.48 11.41
C GLN A 110 12.49 -23.88 11.53
N THR A 111 11.74 -24.32 10.52
CA THR A 111 11.14 -25.66 10.48
C THR A 111 11.93 -26.65 9.63
N HIS A 112 13.14 -26.28 9.18
CA HIS A 112 13.97 -27.08 8.28
C HIS A 112 13.23 -27.55 7.01
N SER A 113 12.34 -26.69 6.50
CA SER A 113 11.52 -26.91 5.32
C SER A 113 11.91 -25.91 4.21
N THR A 114 11.09 -25.81 3.16
CA THR A 114 11.28 -24.85 2.07
C THR A 114 10.04 -23.96 1.89
N PRO A 115 10.18 -22.71 1.43
CA PRO A 115 9.03 -21.86 1.11
C PRO A 115 8.10 -22.52 0.08
N ALA A 116 8.65 -23.26 -0.88
CA ALA A 116 7.87 -23.99 -1.87
C ALA A 116 6.91 -25.01 -1.23
N ASN A 117 7.32 -25.70 -0.15
CA ASN A 117 6.44 -26.61 0.57
C ASN A 117 5.29 -25.88 1.27
N PHE A 118 5.51 -24.66 1.75
CA PHE A 118 4.43 -23.82 2.30
C PHE A 118 3.40 -23.48 1.21
N TYR A 119 3.86 -23.02 0.04
CA TYR A 119 2.98 -22.55 -1.04
C TYR A 119 2.29 -23.64 -1.88
N LYS A 120 2.74 -24.90 -1.78
CA LYS A 120 2.01 -26.06 -2.35
C LYS A 120 0.62 -26.27 -1.73
N ASN A 121 0.42 -25.79 -0.52
CA ASN A 121 -0.85 -25.94 0.19
C ASN A 121 -1.88 -24.88 -0.26
N ASP A 122 -3.16 -25.16 -0.05
CA ASP A 122 -4.19 -24.14 -0.21
C ASP A 122 -4.05 -23.01 0.82
N ARG A 123 -4.84 -21.94 0.65
CA ARG A 123 -4.75 -20.75 1.50
C ARG A 123 -5.14 -21.02 2.95
N THR A 124 -6.07 -21.94 3.18
CA THR A 124 -6.58 -22.29 4.52
C THR A 124 -5.51 -23.02 5.30
N LEU A 125 -4.88 -24.03 4.71
CA LEU A 125 -3.81 -24.78 5.36
C LEU A 125 -2.56 -23.91 5.56
N ARG A 126 -2.24 -23.02 4.62
CA ARG A 126 -1.18 -22.02 4.83
C ARG A 126 -1.43 -21.12 6.03
N ALA A 127 -2.68 -20.70 6.24
CA ALA A 127 -3.06 -19.86 7.37
C ALA A 127 -2.85 -20.61 8.68
N GLU A 128 -3.25 -21.88 8.73
CA GLU A 128 -3.06 -22.75 9.90
C GLU A 128 -1.57 -23.01 10.20
N ILE A 129 -0.75 -23.31 9.18
CA ILE A 129 0.70 -23.50 9.35
C ILE A 129 1.34 -22.23 9.93
N ALA A 130 1.02 -21.06 9.37
CA ALA A 130 1.53 -19.79 9.85
C ALA A 130 1.09 -19.53 11.30
N LYS A 131 -0.20 -19.72 11.60
CA LYS A 131 -0.75 -19.55 12.94
C LYS A 131 -0.07 -20.46 13.96
N ASN A 132 0.03 -21.76 13.68
CA ASN A 132 0.57 -22.74 14.61
C ASN A 132 2.04 -22.45 14.93
N PHE A 133 2.84 -22.10 13.93
CA PHE A 133 4.24 -21.73 14.13
C PHE A 133 4.37 -20.45 14.97
N TYR A 134 3.73 -19.35 14.55
CA TYR A 134 3.92 -18.05 15.20
C TYR A 134 3.19 -17.91 16.54
N SER A 135 2.18 -18.74 16.84
CA SER A 135 1.55 -18.78 18.16
C SER A 135 2.43 -19.43 19.22
N MET A 136 3.36 -20.30 18.82
CA MET A 136 4.32 -20.94 19.72
C MET A 136 5.56 -20.07 19.97
N ASP A 137 5.77 -19.03 19.16
CA ASP A 137 6.84 -18.06 19.36
C ASP A 137 6.44 -17.05 20.44
N ALA A 138 7.11 -17.13 21.61
CA ALA A 138 6.85 -16.26 22.76
C ALA A 138 7.05 -14.75 22.46
N ILE A 139 7.78 -14.42 21.39
CA ILE A 139 8.04 -13.03 20.99
C ILE A 139 6.93 -12.48 20.09
N THR A 140 6.25 -13.34 19.32
CA THR A 140 5.28 -12.89 18.33
C THR A 140 3.92 -12.60 18.99
N PRO A 141 3.45 -11.33 18.98
CA PRO A 141 2.20 -10.98 19.62
C PRO A 141 0.99 -11.47 18.82
N ALA A 142 -0.12 -11.72 19.49
CA ALA A 142 -1.34 -12.29 18.90
C ALA A 142 -1.88 -11.50 17.69
N TRP A 143 -1.76 -10.16 17.71
CA TRP A 143 -2.18 -9.32 16.58
C TRP A 143 -1.35 -9.58 15.32
N LEU A 144 -0.07 -9.92 15.46
CA LEU A 144 0.81 -10.21 14.33
C LEU A 144 0.59 -11.64 13.83
N VAL A 145 0.35 -12.60 14.72
CA VAL A 145 -0.09 -13.95 14.34
C VAL A 145 -1.36 -13.87 13.48
N HIS A 146 -2.35 -13.09 13.93
CA HIS A 146 -3.58 -12.87 13.17
C HIS A 146 -3.32 -12.20 11.82
N HIS A 147 -2.36 -11.27 11.75
CA HIS A 147 -1.97 -10.67 10.47
C HIS A 147 -1.34 -11.70 9.52
N TYR A 148 -0.44 -12.56 10.01
CA TYR A 148 0.22 -13.59 9.19
C TYR A 148 -0.74 -14.65 8.66
N GLU A 149 -1.68 -15.15 9.48
CA GLU A 149 -2.65 -16.16 9.03
C GLU A 149 -3.56 -15.63 7.90
N ASN A 150 -3.86 -14.33 7.89
CA ASN A 150 -4.70 -13.72 6.87
C ASN A 150 -3.94 -13.39 5.55
N GLU A 151 -2.62 -13.23 5.62
CA GLU A 151 -1.77 -12.67 4.56
C GLU A 151 -0.82 -13.71 3.92
N THR A 152 -1.32 -14.91 3.66
CA THR A 152 -0.52 -16.07 3.18
C THR A 152 -0.33 -16.18 1.66
N GLY A 153 -0.72 -15.15 0.90
CA GLY A 153 -0.45 -15.09 -0.55
C GLY A 153 1.02 -14.78 -0.86
N TYR A 154 1.44 -14.92 -2.11
CA TYR A 154 2.77 -14.46 -2.56
C TYR A 154 2.99 -12.97 -2.30
N SER A 155 4.26 -12.57 -2.18
CA SER A 155 4.66 -11.23 -1.79
C SER A 155 4.37 -10.20 -2.86
N PHE A 156 4.79 -10.47 -4.10
CA PHE A 156 4.90 -9.46 -5.14
C PHE A 156 3.61 -9.22 -5.94
N PRO A 157 3.22 -7.96 -6.26
CA PRO A 157 3.61 -6.72 -5.59
C PRO A 157 2.71 -6.42 -4.38
N SER A 158 3.12 -5.44 -3.57
CA SER A 158 2.40 -5.11 -2.33
C SER A 158 1.06 -4.39 -2.57
N GLY A 159 -0.03 -4.98 -2.05
CA GLY A 159 -1.40 -4.45 -2.13
C GLY A 159 -1.61 -3.18 -1.29
N HIS A 160 -1.10 -3.17 -0.06
CA HIS A 160 -1.14 -2.00 0.83
C HIS A 160 -0.33 -0.83 0.27
N THR A 161 0.86 -1.10 -0.29
CA THR A 161 1.68 -0.06 -0.91
C THR A 161 1.01 0.56 -2.13
N ILE A 162 0.47 -0.25 -3.05
CA ILE A 162 -0.19 0.29 -4.24
C ILE A 162 -1.45 1.07 -3.86
N PHE A 163 -2.19 0.63 -2.84
CA PHE A 163 -3.34 1.35 -2.30
C PHE A 163 -2.95 2.72 -1.74
N ALA A 164 -1.92 2.76 -0.89
CA ALA A 164 -1.46 4.01 -0.30
C ALA A 164 -0.88 4.98 -1.33
N ALA A 165 -0.06 4.47 -2.25
CA ALA A 165 0.48 5.25 -3.35
C ALA A 165 -0.62 5.82 -4.25
N THR A 166 -1.66 5.03 -4.57
CA THR A 166 -2.82 5.50 -5.36
C THR A 166 -3.52 6.68 -4.69
N TRP A 167 -3.81 6.60 -3.39
CA TRP A 167 -4.46 7.71 -2.68
C TRP A 167 -3.59 8.98 -2.63
N LEU A 168 -2.26 8.84 -2.47
CA LEU A 168 -1.35 9.97 -2.58
C LEU A 168 -1.36 10.57 -4.00
N MET A 169 -1.34 9.73 -5.04
CA MET A 169 -1.41 10.20 -6.43
C MET A 169 -2.74 10.90 -6.72
N LEU A 170 -3.86 10.42 -6.17
CA LEU A 170 -5.16 11.08 -6.27
C LEU A 170 -5.14 12.44 -5.56
N ALA A 171 -4.59 12.54 -4.34
CA ALA A 171 -4.50 13.79 -3.60
C ALA A 171 -3.66 14.84 -4.36
N VAL A 172 -2.47 14.45 -4.81
CA VAL A 172 -1.59 15.32 -5.61
C VAL A 172 -2.25 15.67 -6.94
N GLY A 173 -2.86 14.69 -7.60
CA GLY A 173 -3.49 14.86 -8.91
C GLY A 173 -4.68 15.82 -8.86
N PHE A 174 -5.62 15.63 -7.95
CA PHE A 174 -6.78 16.54 -7.82
C PHE A 174 -6.36 17.95 -7.38
N THR A 175 -5.44 18.08 -6.42
CA THR A 175 -4.94 19.41 -6.01
C THR A 175 -4.25 20.15 -7.16
N GLN A 176 -3.50 19.44 -8.01
CA GLN A 176 -2.91 20.03 -9.21
C GLN A 176 -3.94 20.33 -10.31
N LEU A 177 -4.91 19.44 -10.53
CA LEU A 177 -5.90 19.53 -11.61
C LEU A 177 -6.85 20.69 -11.36
N LEU A 178 -7.34 20.80 -10.13
CA LEU A 178 -8.29 21.82 -9.68
C LEU A 178 -7.60 23.12 -9.26
N GLY A 179 -6.27 23.19 -9.36
CA GLY A 179 -5.46 24.37 -9.05
C GLY A 179 -5.56 24.85 -7.61
N ASN A 180 -6.03 24.01 -6.68
CA ASN A 180 -6.24 24.39 -5.29
C ASN A 180 -4.89 24.43 -4.55
N ARG A 181 -4.43 25.64 -4.19
CA ARG A 181 -3.16 25.89 -3.48
C ARG A 181 -3.34 26.24 -2.00
N SER A 182 -4.56 26.08 -1.47
CA SER A 182 -4.87 26.40 -0.08
C SER A 182 -4.00 25.62 0.90
N PHE A 183 -3.83 26.15 2.11
CA PHE A 183 -3.14 25.46 3.19
C PHE A 183 -3.77 24.08 3.49
N LYS A 184 -5.11 23.99 3.47
CA LYS A 184 -5.86 22.75 3.64
C LYS A 184 -5.49 21.68 2.60
N ALA A 185 -5.37 22.07 1.33
CA ALA A 185 -4.95 21.16 0.26
C ALA A 185 -3.52 20.64 0.45
N LYS A 186 -2.59 21.50 0.92
CA LYS A 186 -1.22 21.08 1.24
C LYS A 186 -1.19 20.12 2.44
N LEU A 187 -1.98 20.40 3.47
CA LEU A 187 -2.08 19.55 4.66
C LEU A 187 -2.66 18.16 4.33
N LEU A 188 -3.69 18.10 3.47
CA LEU A 188 -4.24 16.83 2.97
C LEU A 188 -3.15 15.98 2.28
N VAL A 189 -2.42 16.58 1.34
CA VAL A 189 -1.34 15.88 0.61
C VAL A 189 -0.24 15.43 1.57
N ALA A 190 0.17 16.30 2.50
CA ALA A 190 1.19 15.96 3.50
C ALA A 190 0.75 14.82 4.42
N GLY A 191 -0.49 14.85 4.92
CA GLY A 191 -1.05 13.80 5.77
C GLY A 191 -1.09 12.44 5.07
N ILE A 192 -1.56 12.41 3.81
CA ILE A 192 -1.59 11.18 3.01
C ILE A 192 -0.17 10.72 2.65
N ALA A 193 0.77 11.64 2.43
CA ALA A 193 2.16 11.29 2.18
C ALA A 193 2.81 10.63 3.41
N VAL A 194 2.59 11.17 4.61
CA VAL A 194 3.07 10.58 5.87
C VAL A 194 2.45 9.22 6.10
N TRP A 195 1.13 9.10 5.96
CA TRP A 195 0.43 7.81 6.05
C TRP A 195 0.97 6.80 5.03
N GLY A 196 1.22 7.23 3.79
CA GLY A 196 1.81 6.39 2.75
C GLY A 196 3.21 5.91 3.10
N LEU A 197 4.10 6.81 3.54
CA LEU A 197 5.46 6.44 3.98
C LEU A 197 5.43 5.41 5.11
N LEU A 198 4.59 5.64 6.14
CA LEU A 198 4.43 4.71 7.26
C LEU A 198 3.85 3.37 6.81
N MET A 199 2.94 3.36 5.83
CA MET A 199 2.42 2.13 5.24
C MET A 199 3.53 1.32 4.57
N LEU A 200 4.40 1.96 3.77
CA LEU A 200 5.53 1.25 3.15
C LEU A 200 6.48 0.69 4.22
N ILE A 201 6.80 1.49 5.24
CA ILE A 201 7.66 1.04 6.35
C ILE A 201 7.06 -0.17 7.06
N SER A 202 5.76 -0.15 7.37
CA SER A 202 5.09 -1.25 8.06
C SER A 202 5.19 -2.57 7.28
N ARG A 203 5.11 -2.53 5.95
CA ARG A 203 5.18 -3.73 5.10
C ARG A 203 6.49 -4.50 5.24
N VAL A 204 7.61 -3.78 5.37
CA VAL A 204 8.94 -4.41 5.51
C VAL A 204 9.22 -4.73 6.97
N ARG A 205 8.89 -3.79 7.89
CA ARG A 205 9.07 -3.94 9.34
C ARG A 205 8.36 -5.15 9.91
N LEU A 206 7.15 -5.46 9.41
CA LEU A 206 6.34 -6.60 9.85
C LEU A 206 6.64 -7.91 9.09
N GLY A 207 7.65 -7.93 8.21
CA GLY A 207 8.05 -9.15 7.49
C GLY A 207 7.12 -9.55 6.34
N MET A 208 6.34 -8.61 5.80
CA MET A 208 5.32 -8.91 4.80
C MET A 208 5.84 -8.84 3.37
N HIS A 209 6.82 -7.97 3.11
CA HIS A 209 7.29 -7.66 1.75
C HIS A 209 8.77 -7.30 1.71
N TYR A 210 9.38 -7.50 0.54
CA TYR A 210 10.70 -7.00 0.19
C TYR A 210 10.62 -5.58 -0.37
N PRO A 211 11.73 -4.81 -0.35
CA PRO A 211 11.74 -3.45 -0.91
C PRO A 211 11.35 -3.38 -2.40
N ILE A 212 11.63 -4.44 -3.18
CA ILE A 212 11.24 -4.50 -4.59
C ILE A 212 9.71 -4.51 -4.78
N ASP A 213 8.98 -5.18 -3.90
CA ASP A 213 7.51 -5.23 -3.90
C ASP A 213 6.92 -3.82 -3.75
N LEU A 214 7.55 -3.01 -2.89
CA LEU A 214 7.15 -1.64 -2.59
C LEU A 214 7.45 -0.72 -3.77
N LEU A 215 8.65 -0.85 -4.35
CA LEU A 215 9.06 -0.05 -5.50
C LEU A 215 8.12 -0.27 -6.68
N VAL A 216 7.90 -1.52 -7.07
CA VAL A 216 7.05 -1.84 -8.23
C VAL A 216 5.59 -1.42 -7.98
N ALA A 217 5.05 -1.69 -6.78
CA ALA A 217 3.71 -1.21 -6.41
C ALA A 217 3.58 0.31 -6.54
N THR A 218 4.58 1.06 -6.07
CA THR A 218 4.60 2.53 -6.14
C THR A 218 4.67 3.04 -7.59
N LEU A 219 5.52 2.41 -8.42
CA LEU A 219 5.65 2.76 -9.84
C LEU A 219 4.39 2.42 -10.64
N LEU A 220 3.73 1.30 -10.37
CA LEU A 220 2.45 0.93 -10.98
C LEU A 220 1.36 1.94 -10.64
N ALA A 221 1.23 2.33 -9.36
CA ALA A 221 0.29 3.38 -8.96
C ALA A 221 0.56 4.70 -9.68
N TRP A 222 1.83 5.11 -9.78
CA TRP A 222 2.23 6.32 -10.49
C TRP A 222 1.89 6.27 -11.97
N LEU A 223 2.19 5.17 -12.66
CA LEU A 223 1.93 5.00 -14.08
C LEU A 223 0.42 5.12 -14.38
N ILE A 224 -0.39 4.33 -13.68
CA ILE A 224 -1.86 4.30 -13.87
C ILE A 224 -2.47 5.68 -13.59
N ASN A 225 -2.12 6.30 -12.46
CA ASN A 225 -2.67 7.61 -12.11
C ASN A 225 -2.16 8.72 -13.06
N SER A 226 -0.92 8.64 -13.55
CA SER A 226 -0.40 9.59 -14.53
C SER A 226 -1.20 9.55 -15.83
N ILE A 227 -1.58 8.36 -16.31
CA ILE A 227 -2.44 8.18 -17.48
C ILE A 227 -3.83 8.77 -17.22
N ILE A 228 -4.45 8.45 -16.08
CA ILE A 228 -5.76 8.97 -15.69
C ILE A 228 -5.74 10.50 -15.66
N PHE A 229 -4.80 11.12 -14.95
CA PHE A 229 -4.74 12.58 -14.85
C PHE A 229 -4.32 13.27 -16.16
N ALA A 230 -3.54 12.62 -17.02
CA ALA A 230 -3.25 13.12 -18.36
C ALA A 230 -4.52 13.16 -19.23
N PHE A 231 -5.40 12.16 -19.12
CA PHE A 231 -6.70 12.15 -19.78
C PHE A 231 -7.64 13.22 -19.22
N LEU A 232 -7.73 13.33 -17.88
CA LEU A 232 -8.63 14.30 -17.22
C LEU A 232 -8.24 15.76 -17.51
N LYS A 233 -6.95 16.07 -17.67
CA LYS A 233 -6.49 17.41 -18.05
C LYS A 233 -7.06 17.90 -19.38
N LYS A 234 -7.51 17.01 -20.26
CA LYS A 234 -8.13 17.37 -21.54
C LYS A 234 -9.64 17.67 -21.42
N LYS A 235 -10.25 17.48 -20.25
CA LYS A 235 -11.70 17.60 -20.05
C LYS A 235 -12.07 18.97 -19.47
N ALA A 236 -12.88 19.74 -20.19
CA ALA A 236 -13.27 21.10 -19.83
C ALA A 236 -13.88 21.23 -18.42
N ILE A 237 -14.57 20.20 -17.92
CA ILE A 237 -15.17 20.19 -16.58
C ILE A 237 -14.13 20.28 -15.44
N PHE A 238 -12.88 19.87 -15.70
CA PHE A 238 -11.78 19.88 -14.74
C PHE A 238 -10.71 20.92 -15.05
N VAL A 239 -10.77 21.55 -16.22
CA VAL A 239 -9.84 22.60 -16.62
C VAL A 239 -10.38 23.94 -16.13
N ILE A 240 -9.58 24.61 -15.29
CA ILE A 240 -9.83 26.00 -14.92
C ILE A 240 -9.67 26.83 -16.20
N LYS A 241 -10.76 27.47 -16.65
CA LYS A 241 -10.65 28.69 -17.46
C LYS A 241 -10.27 29.84 -16.55
#